data_AF-A0A1B1C4A4-F1
#
_entry.id   AF-A0A1B1C4A4-F1
#
_cell.length_a   1.000
_cell.length_b   1.000
_cell.length_c   1.000
_cell.angle_alpha   90.00
_cell.angle_beta   90.00
_cell.angle_gamma   90.00
#
_symmetry.space_group_name_H-M   'P 1'
#
loop_
_entity.id
_entity.type
_entity.pdbx_description
1 polymer ?
#
loop_
_entity_poly.entity_id
_entity_poly.type
_entity_poly.pdbx_seq_one_letter_code
_entity_poly.pdbx_strand_id
1 'polypeptide(L)'
;MMNAISLALANPMLRGGGGAGGDPDRYMFFATRNRMPSGNIVTAASGTNYVCSKIVVNTPQYKTRTFRFHLSGFASTEGGNSPQETVVTGTIGTPGNSVVADAMFIRVAGVFYQCTFAGLNTVTVADQTNGAWTDELTIPDVAPESEIEIWLFYHTAVGEKIWPVYRIQKHRGERVWGAGDLATLLAFKDTPLADSTAALDINYATVTQPQYYGPDFMVAKGDWDGRPVVLGLVDSIGEARQQFSAAADARGNLGWLRRWLDRDGGIGRIPHLMIGMPGNGSVRELTGTGAAIATRRWAILDEITAFNNNKKPFTVIANQMGQNDTAATYTQFFNTNYRSLVTRLRARYPGVKIVALPPLGRTVSTRAVTLTSVGTVVTATIASGINGLATGQTVSISGAAQTEYNGNVVITVTGPNSFTYNFAGSATSPATGTITANDLYLRAAYQSFSANNTWPADGTDASGKWRLRADILAKTSACCDDAIDTYAAWVSGERDGVWPGMLELPSTVVTVQSGTDGVATYTTIEVADASIFGPEQEISTYAGPDGLARLSTTSIGSVSGNMITISIPRSTVLPVGSIVRPSVTPDGVHPYGVVIDRSAGGIPQSEKVKFNP
;
A
#
# COMPACT_ATOMS: atom_id res chain seq x y z
N MET A 1 -4.40 36.02 -11.15
CA MET A 1 -5.31 35.36 -10.19
C MET A 1 -6.66 35.19 -10.87
N MET A 2 -6.98 33.99 -11.34
CA MET A 2 -8.33 33.67 -11.80
C MET A 2 -9.07 33.04 -10.61
N ASN A 3 -10.15 33.67 -10.17
CA ASN A 3 -10.94 33.21 -9.03
C ASN A 3 -11.63 31.87 -9.34
N ALA A 4 -11.81 31.05 -8.29
CA ALA A 4 -12.38 29.69 -8.35
C ALA A 4 -13.75 29.59 -9.07
N ILE A 5 -14.46 30.71 -9.24
CA ILE A 5 -15.72 30.80 -9.98
C ILE A 5 -15.52 30.64 -11.51
N SER A 6 -14.38 31.06 -12.07
CA SER A 6 -14.13 30.96 -13.52
C SER A 6 -13.75 29.56 -13.99
N LEU A 7 -13.24 28.68 -13.11
CA LEU A 7 -12.99 27.28 -13.46
C LEU A 7 -14.32 26.48 -13.57
N ALA A 8 -15.32 26.83 -12.76
CA ALA A 8 -16.63 26.20 -12.77
C ALA A 8 -17.46 26.53 -14.03
N LEU A 9 -17.18 27.66 -14.69
CA LEU A 9 -17.89 28.09 -15.90
C LEU A 9 -17.36 27.46 -17.20
N ALA A 10 -16.17 26.84 -17.17
CA ALA A 10 -15.53 26.28 -18.36
C ALA A 10 -15.73 24.76 -18.54
N ASN A 11 -16.31 24.05 -17.56
CA ASN A 11 -16.45 22.60 -17.63
C ASN A 11 -17.91 22.15 -17.40
N PRO A 12 -18.61 21.64 -18.43
CA PRO A 12 -19.99 21.14 -18.32
C PRO A 12 -20.16 20.01 -17.28
N MET A 13 -19.06 19.36 -16.89
CA MET A 13 -19.06 18.24 -15.92
C MET A 13 -19.22 18.66 -14.46
N LEU A 14 -19.17 19.95 -14.12
CA LEU A 14 -19.34 20.44 -12.74
C LEU A 14 -20.79 20.85 -12.40
N ARG A 15 -21.72 20.76 -13.35
CA ARG A 15 -23.14 20.96 -13.04
C ARG A 15 -23.73 19.66 -12.51
N GLY A 16 -23.94 19.63 -11.19
CA GLY A 16 -24.98 18.78 -10.62
C GLY A 16 -26.28 19.02 -11.38
N GLY A 17 -26.80 17.96 -12.01
CA GLY A 17 -28.01 18.01 -12.83
C GLY A 17 -27.77 18.38 -14.29
N GLY A 18 -27.42 17.39 -15.12
CA GLY A 18 -27.58 17.44 -16.57
C GLY A 18 -26.36 17.91 -17.37
N GLY A 19 -25.38 17.04 -17.53
CA GLY A 19 -24.35 17.13 -18.58
C GLY A 19 -24.07 15.74 -19.14
N ALA A 20 -24.54 15.47 -20.37
CA ALA A 20 -24.36 14.24 -21.16
C ALA A 20 -24.06 12.97 -20.32
N GLY A 21 -25.11 12.45 -19.67
CA GLY A 21 -24.99 11.39 -18.66
C GLY A 21 -24.16 10.20 -19.15
N GLY A 22 -23.29 9.70 -18.27
CA GLY A 22 -22.58 8.46 -18.53
C GLY A 22 -23.57 7.35 -18.89
N ASP A 23 -23.10 6.39 -19.67
CA ASP A 23 -23.92 5.31 -20.17
C ASP A 23 -24.42 4.44 -18.99
N PRO A 24 -25.73 4.47 -18.66
CA PRO A 24 -26.23 3.79 -17.48
C PRO A 24 -26.22 2.26 -17.63
N ASP A 25 -26.09 1.76 -18.87
CA ASP A 25 -26.00 0.34 -19.18
C ASP A 25 -24.56 -0.16 -19.25
N ARG A 26 -23.58 0.75 -19.08
CA ARG A 26 -22.16 0.41 -19.08
C ARG A 26 -21.71 -0.08 -17.71
N TYR A 27 -21.15 -1.27 -17.68
CA TYR A 27 -20.43 -1.76 -16.51
C TYR A 27 -19.17 -0.92 -16.27
N MET A 28 -19.08 -0.31 -15.09
CA MET A 28 -17.93 0.47 -14.62
C MET A 28 -17.36 -0.15 -13.35
N PHE A 29 -16.05 0.00 -13.11
CA PHE A 29 -15.50 -0.27 -11.78
C PHE A 29 -16.16 0.65 -10.76
N PHE A 30 -16.66 0.08 -9.67
CA PHE A 30 -17.44 0.81 -8.68
C PHE A 30 -16.91 0.64 -7.24
N ALA A 31 -16.39 -0.55 -6.94
CA ALA A 31 -16.09 -0.96 -5.58
C ALA A 31 -14.76 -0.39 -5.10
N THR A 32 -14.77 0.20 -3.90
CA THR A 32 -13.54 0.32 -3.11
C THR A 32 -13.00 -1.08 -2.75
N ARG A 33 -11.82 -1.13 -2.14
CA ARG A 33 -11.17 -2.35 -1.64
C ARG A 33 -10.68 -3.37 -2.68
N ASN A 34 -10.99 -3.19 -3.97
CA ASN A 34 -10.49 -4.03 -5.07
C ASN A 34 -8.97 -4.29 -4.99
N ARG A 35 -8.61 -5.54 -5.26
CA ARG A 35 -7.23 -6.02 -5.20
C ARG A 35 -7.08 -7.26 -6.09
N MET A 36 -5.97 -7.32 -6.82
CA MET A 36 -5.61 -8.52 -7.59
C MET A 36 -5.16 -9.66 -6.66
N PRO A 37 -5.37 -10.92 -7.04
CA PRO A 37 -4.86 -12.07 -6.29
C PRO A 37 -3.32 -12.05 -6.32
N SER A 38 -2.70 -11.68 -5.19
CA SER A 38 -1.24 -11.64 -5.03
C SER A 38 -0.87 -11.70 -3.54
N GLY A 39 0.32 -12.23 -3.26
CA GLY A 39 0.88 -12.27 -1.92
C GLY A 39 0.94 -13.67 -1.32
N ASN A 40 0.80 -13.77 0.00
CA ASN A 40 1.04 -15.01 0.72
C ASN A 40 -0.14 -15.97 0.57
N ILE A 41 0.13 -17.13 -0.03
CA ILE A 41 -0.83 -18.21 -0.23
C ILE A 41 -1.00 -19.02 1.05
N VAL A 42 -2.25 -19.24 1.46
CA VAL A 42 -2.59 -20.09 2.62
C VAL A 42 -2.95 -21.50 2.16
N THR A 43 -2.78 -22.48 3.05
CA THR A 43 -3.16 -23.88 2.80
C THR A 43 -4.46 -24.21 3.53
N ALA A 44 -5.39 -24.84 2.82
CA ALA A 44 -6.64 -25.32 3.39
C ALA A 44 -6.36 -26.42 4.42
N ALA A 45 -6.85 -26.25 5.64
CA ALA A 45 -6.68 -27.18 6.74
C ALA A 45 -7.96 -27.98 7.00
N SER A 46 -7.83 -29.21 7.49
CA SER A 46 -8.98 -30.04 7.88
C SER A 46 -9.82 -29.33 8.94
N GLY A 47 -11.15 -29.41 8.82
CA GLY A 47 -12.10 -28.77 9.74
C GLY A 47 -12.29 -27.26 9.52
N THR A 48 -11.50 -26.65 8.64
CA THR A 48 -11.67 -25.24 8.18
C THR A 48 -11.47 -25.10 6.67
N ASN A 49 -11.65 -26.21 5.93
CA ASN A 49 -11.48 -26.27 4.49
C ASN A 49 -12.67 -25.67 3.74
N TYR A 50 -13.83 -25.55 4.39
CA TYR A 50 -14.89 -24.63 3.98
C TYR A 50 -14.65 -23.30 4.68
N VAL A 51 -14.70 -22.21 3.91
CA VAL A 51 -14.44 -20.85 4.37
C VAL A 51 -15.55 -19.92 3.89
N CYS A 52 -15.99 -19.02 4.76
CA CYS A 52 -16.75 -17.84 4.38
C CYS A 52 -15.86 -16.60 4.55
N SER A 53 -15.56 -15.91 3.45
CA SER A 53 -14.96 -14.59 3.49
C SER A 53 -16.03 -13.52 3.35
N LYS A 54 -16.13 -12.65 4.36
CA LYS A 54 -16.99 -11.47 4.35
C LYS A 54 -16.12 -10.23 4.24
N ILE A 55 -16.22 -9.53 3.11
CA ILE A 55 -15.56 -8.24 2.89
C ILE A 55 -16.59 -7.12 2.75
N VAL A 56 -16.17 -5.87 2.99
CA VAL A 56 -17.04 -4.70 2.85
C VAL A 56 -16.43 -3.72 1.85
N VAL A 57 -17.18 -3.45 0.78
CA VAL A 57 -16.81 -2.47 -0.26
C VAL A 57 -17.79 -1.30 -0.22
N ASN A 58 -17.41 -0.15 -0.78
CA ASN A 58 -18.28 1.02 -0.87
C ASN A 58 -18.58 1.38 -2.33
N THR A 59 -19.80 1.85 -2.58
CA THR A 59 -20.23 2.37 -3.88
C THR A 59 -19.67 3.79 -4.12
N PRO A 60 -19.57 4.23 -5.39
CA PRO A 60 -19.09 5.57 -5.72
C PRO A 60 -20.15 6.64 -5.42
N GLN A 61 -19.88 7.92 -5.73
CA GLN A 61 -20.85 9.02 -5.49
C GLN A 61 -21.97 9.08 -6.56
N TYR A 62 -22.35 7.93 -7.11
CA TYR A 62 -23.50 7.76 -7.99
C TYR A 62 -24.18 6.42 -7.68
N LYS A 63 -25.46 6.29 -8.06
CA LYS A 63 -26.24 5.07 -7.78
C LYS A 63 -25.74 3.88 -8.59
N THR A 64 -25.72 2.71 -7.98
CA THR A 64 -25.43 1.43 -8.64
C THR A 64 -26.62 0.49 -8.50
N ARG A 65 -26.77 -0.48 -9.42
CA ARG A 65 -27.98 -1.32 -9.46
C ARG A 65 -27.76 -2.75 -9.93
N THR A 66 -26.92 -2.90 -10.94
CA THR A 66 -26.71 -4.18 -11.61
C THR A 66 -25.25 -4.56 -11.50
N PHE A 67 -24.95 -5.69 -10.87
CA PHE A 67 -23.61 -6.05 -10.44
C PHE A 67 -23.11 -7.32 -11.12
N ARG A 68 -21.79 -7.38 -11.33
CA ARG A 68 -21.05 -8.60 -11.63
C ARG A 68 -19.75 -8.65 -10.85
N PHE A 69 -19.40 -9.85 -10.41
CA PHE A 69 -18.18 -10.13 -9.65
C PHE A 69 -17.40 -11.24 -10.34
N HIS A 70 -16.08 -11.09 -10.40
CA HIS A 70 -15.18 -12.10 -10.95
C HIS A 70 -14.46 -12.82 -9.82
N LEU A 71 -14.34 -14.15 -9.93
CA LEU A 71 -13.57 -15.01 -9.05
C LEU A 71 -12.39 -15.59 -9.82
N SER A 72 -11.16 -15.21 -9.44
CA SER A 72 -9.95 -15.54 -10.18
C SER A 72 -9.46 -16.98 -10.02
N GLY A 73 -9.19 -17.63 -11.15
CA GLY A 73 -8.54 -18.96 -11.18
C GLY A 73 -7.01 -18.91 -11.04
N PHE A 74 -6.42 -17.77 -10.74
CA PHE A 74 -4.98 -17.57 -10.70
C PHE A 74 -4.57 -16.57 -9.61
N ALA A 75 -3.26 -16.47 -9.38
CA ALA A 75 -2.65 -15.38 -8.63
C ALA A 75 -1.40 -14.88 -9.38
N SER A 76 -0.87 -13.73 -8.95
CA SER A 76 0.39 -13.19 -9.43
C SER A 76 1.43 -13.14 -8.31
N THR A 77 2.68 -13.37 -8.69
CA THR A 77 3.86 -13.34 -7.83
C THR A 77 4.18 -11.90 -7.45
N GLU A 78 4.42 -11.64 -6.17
CA GLU A 78 4.97 -10.38 -5.66
C GLU A 78 6.51 -10.40 -5.63
N GLY A 79 7.17 -9.26 -5.83
CA GLY A 79 8.62 -9.12 -5.78
C GLY A 79 9.32 -9.08 -7.15
N GLY A 80 10.51 -9.69 -7.25
CA GLY A 80 11.45 -9.44 -8.35
C GLY A 80 10.94 -9.81 -9.75
N ASN A 81 10.01 -10.76 -9.85
CA ASN A 81 9.44 -11.22 -11.12
C ASN A 81 8.02 -10.70 -11.38
N SER A 82 7.49 -9.84 -10.53
CA SER A 82 6.13 -9.32 -10.71
C SER A 82 5.99 -8.59 -12.04
N PRO A 83 4.88 -8.79 -12.76
CA PRO A 83 3.63 -9.40 -12.29
C PRO A 83 3.40 -10.86 -12.71
N GLN A 84 4.46 -11.65 -12.90
CA GLN A 84 4.40 -13.06 -13.31
C GLN A 84 3.26 -13.85 -12.63
N GLU A 85 2.47 -14.58 -13.40
CA GLU A 85 1.44 -15.49 -12.87
C GLU A 85 2.08 -16.58 -11.99
N THR A 86 1.49 -16.81 -10.82
CA THR A 86 1.98 -17.81 -9.87
C THR A 86 1.66 -19.20 -10.37
N VAL A 87 2.70 -20.02 -10.51
CA VAL A 87 2.57 -21.45 -10.80
C VAL A 87 2.60 -22.20 -9.48
N VAL A 88 1.53 -22.91 -9.18
CA VAL A 88 1.43 -23.81 -8.04
C VAL A 88 1.72 -25.24 -8.51
N THR A 89 2.65 -25.92 -7.84
CA THR A 89 3.06 -27.28 -8.22
C THR A 89 1.95 -28.28 -7.90
N GLY A 90 1.41 -28.90 -8.95
CA GLY A 90 0.36 -29.91 -9.00
C GLY A 90 -0.04 -30.06 -10.47
N THR A 91 -0.52 -31.22 -10.92
CA THR A 91 -1.05 -31.33 -12.28
C THR A 91 -2.26 -30.39 -12.37
N ILE A 92 -2.28 -29.50 -13.36
CA ILE A 92 -3.46 -28.66 -13.68
C ILE A 92 -4.68 -29.58 -13.64
N GLY A 93 -5.62 -29.29 -12.74
CA GLY A 93 -6.90 -29.98 -12.69
C GLY A 93 -6.98 -31.35 -12.00
N THR A 94 -5.95 -31.98 -11.41
CA THR A 94 -6.20 -33.10 -10.45
C THR A 94 -5.04 -33.48 -9.49
N PRO A 95 -5.27 -33.42 -8.16
CA PRO A 95 -6.09 -32.40 -7.52
C PRO A 95 -5.23 -31.13 -7.46
N GLY A 96 -5.49 -30.24 -8.40
CA GLY A 96 -4.88 -28.91 -8.49
C GLY A 96 -5.75 -27.91 -7.73
N ASN A 97 -5.18 -26.74 -7.38
CA ASN A 97 -5.70 -25.73 -6.44
C ASN A 97 -6.98 -24.99 -6.92
N SER A 98 -7.93 -25.73 -7.48
CA SER A 98 -9.24 -25.26 -7.90
C SER A 98 -10.08 -24.95 -6.68
N VAL A 99 -10.86 -23.88 -6.76
CA VAL A 99 -11.70 -23.43 -5.64
C VAL A 99 -13.15 -23.60 -6.05
N VAL A 100 -13.93 -24.27 -5.21
CA VAL A 100 -15.39 -24.34 -5.41
C VAL A 100 -16.01 -23.19 -4.67
N ALA A 101 -16.66 -22.27 -5.39
CA ALA A 101 -17.57 -21.31 -4.78
C ALA A 101 -18.90 -22.03 -4.54
N ASP A 102 -19.18 -22.37 -3.28
CA ASP A 102 -20.40 -23.09 -2.88
C ASP A 102 -21.63 -22.18 -2.90
N ALA A 103 -21.43 -20.92 -2.52
CA ALA A 103 -22.44 -19.88 -2.61
C ALA A 103 -21.77 -18.50 -2.58
N MET A 104 -22.39 -17.51 -3.22
CA MET A 104 -21.97 -16.12 -3.13
C MET A 104 -23.19 -15.22 -2.96
N PHE A 105 -23.11 -14.27 -2.04
CA PHE A 105 -24.14 -13.26 -1.82
C PHE A 105 -23.52 -11.87 -1.76
N ILE A 106 -24.31 -10.88 -2.15
CA ILE A 106 -24.11 -9.52 -1.66
C ILE A 106 -25.17 -9.20 -0.61
N ARG A 107 -24.82 -8.39 0.38
CA ARG A 107 -25.78 -7.87 1.36
C ARG A 107 -25.77 -6.35 1.32
N VAL A 108 -26.93 -5.76 1.03
CA VAL A 108 -27.11 -4.31 0.91
C VAL A 108 -28.27 -3.90 1.81
N ALA A 109 -28.06 -2.88 2.64
CA ALA A 109 -29.06 -2.40 3.60
C ALA A 109 -29.70 -3.55 4.43
N GLY A 110 -28.89 -4.55 4.80
CA GLY A 110 -29.32 -5.71 5.58
C GLY A 110 -29.93 -6.87 4.78
N VAL A 111 -30.26 -6.68 3.50
CA VAL A 111 -30.91 -7.68 2.63
C VAL A 111 -29.86 -8.47 1.85
N PHE A 112 -29.96 -9.80 1.86
CA PHE A 112 -29.10 -10.69 1.07
C PHE A 112 -29.66 -10.93 -0.34
N TYR A 113 -28.78 -10.84 -1.33
CA TYR A 113 -29.06 -11.16 -2.72
C TYR A 113 -28.07 -12.24 -3.19
N GLN A 114 -28.60 -13.35 -3.71
CA GLN A 114 -27.81 -14.46 -4.22
C GLN A 114 -27.19 -14.09 -5.57
N CYS A 115 -25.88 -14.30 -5.71
CA CYS A 115 -25.20 -14.31 -7.00
C CYS A 115 -25.28 -15.71 -7.60
N THR A 116 -25.42 -15.79 -8.93
CA THR A 116 -25.41 -17.07 -9.66
C THR A 116 -24.27 -17.11 -10.67
N PHE A 117 -23.96 -18.30 -11.18
CA PHE A 117 -22.95 -18.58 -12.19
C PHE A 117 -23.58 -19.49 -13.25
N ALA A 118 -23.88 -18.95 -14.43
CA ALA A 118 -24.64 -19.64 -15.47
C ALA A 118 -25.95 -20.27 -14.95
N GLY A 119 -26.67 -19.53 -14.10
CA GLY A 119 -27.94 -19.94 -13.48
C GLY A 119 -27.81 -20.85 -12.25
N LEU A 120 -26.60 -21.21 -11.84
CA LEU A 120 -26.34 -22.05 -10.66
C LEU A 120 -25.83 -21.23 -9.48
N ASN A 121 -26.10 -21.68 -8.25
CA ASN A 121 -25.58 -21.00 -7.05
C ASN A 121 -24.10 -21.31 -6.76
N THR A 122 -23.50 -22.25 -7.50
CA THR A 122 -22.16 -22.76 -7.28
C THR A 122 -21.36 -22.81 -8.59
N VAL A 123 -20.04 -22.69 -8.48
CA VAL A 123 -19.11 -22.88 -9.60
C VAL A 123 -17.77 -23.44 -9.11
N THR A 124 -17.19 -24.37 -9.87
CA THR A 124 -15.78 -24.75 -9.71
C THR A 124 -14.92 -23.80 -10.52
N VAL A 125 -14.11 -22.99 -9.83
CA VAL A 125 -13.12 -22.12 -10.45
C VAL A 125 -11.82 -22.92 -10.58
N ALA A 126 -11.54 -23.38 -11.80
CA ALA A 126 -10.36 -24.17 -12.09
C ALA A 126 -9.06 -23.36 -11.93
N ASP A 127 -8.02 -23.98 -11.38
CA ASP A 127 -6.71 -23.35 -11.24
C ASP A 127 -6.07 -23.05 -12.60
N GLN A 128 -5.26 -22.00 -12.65
CA GLN A 128 -4.55 -21.54 -13.86
C GLN A 128 -5.49 -21.21 -15.03
N THR A 129 -6.70 -20.73 -14.72
CA THR A 129 -7.67 -20.18 -15.68
C THR A 129 -7.89 -18.69 -15.44
N ASN A 130 -8.66 -18.03 -16.32
CA ASN A 130 -9.05 -16.64 -16.06
C ASN A 130 -9.93 -16.56 -14.82
N GLY A 131 -10.83 -17.52 -14.62
CA GLY A 131 -11.73 -17.55 -13.48
C GLY A 131 -13.18 -17.72 -13.92
N ALA A 132 -14.10 -17.27 -13.07
CA ALA A 132 -15.54 -17.29 -13.35
C ALA A 132 -16.17 -15.94 -12.99
N TRP A 133 -17.09 -15.49 -13.85
CA TRP A 133 -17.96 -14.34 -13.56
C TRP A 133 -19.28 -14.80 -12.99
N THR A 134 -19.81 -14.04 -12.03
CA THR A 134 -21.24 -14.14 -11.71
C THR A 134 -22.07 -13.73 -12.93
N ASP A 135 -23.30 -14.24 -12.99
CA ASP A 135 -24.34 -13.70 -13.83
C ASP A 135 -24.66 -12.24 -13.43
N GLU A 136 -25.42 -11.57 -14.28
CA GLU A 136 -25.93 -10.23 -14.01
C GLU A 136 -26.91 -10.27 -12.83
N LEU A 137 -26.60 -9.54 -11.75
CA LEU A 137 -27.46 -9.42 -10.58
C LEU A 137 -28.02 -8.00 -10.49
N THR A 138 -29.30 -7.82 -10.83
CA THR A 138 -30.01 -6.55 -10.67
C THR A 138 -30.82 -6.56 -9.37
N ILE A 139 -30.60 -5.55 -8.53
CA ILE A 139 -31.28 -5.35 -7.26
C ILE A 139 -31.89 -3.93 -7.23
N PRO A 140 -32.69 -3.55 -6.20
CA PRO A 140 -33.08 -2.15 -6.02
C PRO A 140 -31.88 -1.21 -6.00
N ASP A 141 -32.06 0.04 -6.44
CA ASP A 141 -30.99 1.05 -6.49
C ASP A 141 -30.23 1.13 -5.16
N VAL A 142 -28.91 0.94 -5.24
CA VAL A 142 -27.98 1.18 -4.13
C VAL A 142 -27.60 2.65 -4.16
N ALA A 143 -27.82 3.33 -3.04
CA ALA A 143 -27.50 4.75 -2.93
C ALA A 143 -26.00 5.02 -3.13
N PRO A 144 -25.63 6.23 -3.55
CA PRO A 144 -24.23 6.67 -3.55
C PRO A 144 -23.56 6.43 -2.21
N GLU A 145 -22.26 6.12 -2.24
CA GLU A 145 -21.40 5.99 -1.05
C GLU A 145 -21.83 4.96 0.00
N SER A 146 -22.71 4.02 -0.38
CA SER A 146 -23.22 2.96 0.49
C SER A 146 -22.25 1.79 0.60
N GLU A 147 -22.30 1.10 1.75
CA GLU A 147 -21.60 -0.16 1.95
C GLU A 147 -22.34 -1.32 1.28
N ILE A 148 -21.55 -2.25 0.71
CA ILE A 148 -22.00 -3.55 0.22
C ILE A 148 -21.12 -4.60 0.90
N GLU A 149 -21.74 -5.52 1.65
CA GLU A 149 -21.03 -6.70 2.13
C GLU A 149 -21.01 -7.75 1.01
N ILE A 150 -19.86 -8.35 0.75
CA ILE A 150 -19.72 -9.48 -0.16
C ILE A 150 -19.38 -10.71 0.68
N TRP A 151 -20.18 -11.75 0.52
CA TRP A 151 -20.10 -13.00 1.25
C TRP A 151 -19.80 -14.13 0.27
N LEU A 152 -18.56 -14.63 0.29
CA LEU A 152 -18.17 -15.78 -0.53
C LEU A 152 -17.99 -17.00 0.38
N PHE A 153 -18.82 -18.02 0.15
CA PHE A 153 -18.70 -19.33 0.74
C PHE A 153 -17.98 -20.23 -0.27
N TYR A 154 -16.84 -20.78 0.13
CA TYR A 154 -16.03 -21.59 -0.76
C TYR A 154 -15.33 -22.72 -0.01
N HIS A 155 -14.89 -23.72 -0.76
CA HIS A 155 -13.98 -24.71 -0.23
C HIS A 155 -12.86 -25.05 -1.21
N THR A 156 -11.80 -25.59 -0.63
CA THR A 156 -10.62 -26.10 -1.32
C THR A 156 -10.24 -27.42 -0.65
N ALA A 157 -9.68 -28.39 -1.38
CA ALA A 157 -9.34 -29.67 -0.76
C ALA A 157 -8.26 -29.47 0.32
N VAL A 158 -8.30 -30.29 1.37
CA VAL A 158 -7.32 -30.20 2.46
C VAL A 158 -5.91 -30.41 1.89
N GLY A 159 -4.99 -29.51 2.23
CA GLY A 159 -3.61 -29.51 1.74
C GLY A 159 -3.38 -28.64 0.49
N GLU A 160 -4.43 -28.27 -0.23
CA GLU A 160 -4.35 -27.37 -1.38
C GLU A 160 -4.23 -25.90 -0.97
N LYS A 161 -3.89 -25.08 -1.95
CA LYS A 161 -3.59 -23.65 -1.84
C LYS A 161 -4.80 -22.80 -2.18
N ILE A 162 -4.99 -21.72 -1.43
CA ILE A 162 -6.07 -20.76 -1.63
C ILE A 162 -5.50 -19.47 -2.24
N TRP A 163 -6.17 -18.93 -3.25
CA TRP A 163 -5.74 -17.70 -3.90
C TRP A 163 -5.83 -16.48 -2.97
N PRO A 164 -4.75 -15.69 -2.80
CA PRO A 164 -4.66 -14.67 -1.78
C PRO A 164 -5.19 -13.32 -2.29
N VAL A 165 -6.43 -12.98 -1.94
CA VAL A 165 -7.02 -11.69 -2.33
C VAL A 165 -7.08 -10.75 -1.12
N TYR A 166 -7.87 -11.09 -0.12
CA TYR A 166 -8.24 -10.15 0.95
C TYR A 166 -7.62 -10.47 2.30
N ARG A 167 -6.89 -9.51 2.86
CA ARG A 167 -6.70 -9.40 4.31
C ARG A 167 -7.97 -8.80 4.94
N ILE A 168 -8.50 -9.47 5.96
CA ILE A 168 -9.73 -9.09 6.67
C ILE A 168 -9.51 -7.82 7.50
N GLN A 169 -10.37 -6.82 7.31
CA GLN A 169 -10.40 -5.54 8.04
C GLN A 169 -11.47 -5.60 9.15
N LYS A 170 -11.18 -6.27 10.27
CA LYS A 170 -12.18 -6.57 11.32
C LYS A 170 -12.93 -5.36 11.87
N HIS A 171 -12.21 -4.25 12.01
CA HIS A 171 -12.74 -2.98 12.50
C HIS A 171 -13.83 -2.39 11.59
N ARG A 172 -13.94 -2.87 10.35
CA ARG A 172 -15.01 -2.52 9.40
C ARG A 172 -16.12 -3.58 9.30
N GLY A 173 -16.19 -4.50 10.26
CA GLY A 173 -17.18 -5.57 10.25
C GLY A 173 -16.90 -6.70 9.25
N GLU A 174 -15.72 -6.72 8.62
CA GLU A 174 -15.25 -7.85 7.82
C GLU A 174 -14.91 -9.04 8.71
N ARG A 175 -15.11 -10.26 8.20
CA ARG A 175 -14.96 -11.51 8.96
C ARG A 175 -14.47 -12.65 8.09
N VAL A 176 -13.89 -13.65 8.74
CA VAL A 176 -13.59 -14.94 8.12
C VAL A 176 -14.00 -16.08 9.04
N TRP A 177 -14.82 -16.99 8.52
CA TRP A 177 -15.27 -18.18 9.25
C TRP A 177 -14.83 -19.44 8.52
N GLY A 178 -14.44 -20.45 9.29
CA GLY A 178 -14.05 -21.77 8.78
C GLY A 178 -14.87 -22.87 9.44
N ALA A 179 -15.23 -23.88 8.66
CA ALA A 179 -15.94 -25.07 9.13
C ALA A 179 -15.57 -26.32 8.30
N GLY A 180 -16.10 -27.48 8.72
CA GLY A 180 -16.02 -28.73 7.97
C GLY A 180 -17.05 -28.87 6.85
N ASP A 181 -18.07 -27.99 6.82
CA ASP A 181 -19.18 -28.05 5.88
C ASP A 181 -19.80 -26.67 5.63
N LEU A 182 -20.54 -26.54 4.51
CA LEU A 182 -21.21 -25.31 4.10
C LEU A 182 -22.38 -24.91 5.02
N ALA A 183 -23.14 -25.87 5.55
CA ALA A 183 -24.35 -25.57 6.32
C ALA A 183 -24.02 -24.82 7.61
N THR A 184 -22.93 -25.22 8.28
CA THR A 184 -22.37 -24.52 9.44
C THR A 184 -21.99 -23.08 9.10
N LEU A 185 -21.40 -22.82 7.93
CA LEU A 185 -21.04 -21.47 7.53
C LEU A 185 -22.26 -20.59 7.21
N LEU A 186 -23.27 -21.14 6.53
CA LEU A 186 -24.46 -20.38 6.15
C LEU A 186 -25.22 -19.80 7.36
N ALA A 187 -25.12 -20.44 8.54
CA ALA A 187 -25.70 -19.94 9.78
C ALA A 187 -25.15 -18.57 10.22
N PHE A 188 -23.94 -18.18 9.81
CA PHE A 188 -23.37 -16.86 10.14
C PHE A 188 -24.11 -15.69 9.46
N LYS A 189 -24.95 -15.95 8.47
CA LYS A 189 -25.83 -14.92 7.87
C LYS A 189 -26.79 -14.31 8.89
N ASP A 190 -27.17 -15.07 9.91
CA ASP A 190 -28.03 -14.62 11.01
C ASP A 190 -27.25 -13.86 12.10
N THR A 191 -25.92 -14.02 12.13
CA THR A 191 -25.02 -13.38 13.11
C THR A 191 -23.83 -12.72 12.41
N PRO A 192 -24.07 -11.69 11.56
CA PRO A 192 -23.08 -11.21 10.60
C PRO A 192 -21.86 -10.47 11.19
N LEU A 193 -21.84 -10.29 12.52
CA LEU A 193 -20.75 -9.68 13.27
C LEU A 193 -20.07 -10.66 14.24
N ALA A 194 -20.50 -11.93 14.25
CA ALA A 194 -19.86 -12.97 15.05
C ALA A 194 -18.35 -12.97 14.81
N ASP A 195 -17.58 -13.26 15.85
CA ASP A 195 -16.13 -13.26 15.75
C ASP A 195 -15.66 -14.27 14.71
N SER A 196 -14.61 -13.92 13.99
CA SER A 196 -13.96 -14.80 13.01
C SER A 196 -13.47 -16.08 13.70
N THR A 197 -13.36 -17.17 12.95
CA THR A 197 -12.78 -18.41 13.46
C THR A 197 -11.31 -18.18 13.85
N ALA A 198 -10.98 -18.36 15.13
CA ALA A 198 -9.66 -18.00 15.67
C ALA A 198 -8.46 -18.64 14.94
N ALA A 199 -8.61 -19.86 14.42
CA ALA A 199 -7.56 -20.55 13.66
C ALA A 199 -7.26 -19.90 12.29
N LEU A 200 -8.25 -19.22 11.71
CA LEU A 200 -8.09 -18.43 10.49
C LEU A 200 -7.64 -17.02 10.83
N ASP A 201 -8.16 -16.48 11.93
CA ASP A 201 -7.98 -15.08 12.29
C ASP A 201 -6.71 -14.78 13.10
N ILE A 202 -5.57 -15.17 12.53
CA ILE A 202 -4.24 -15.00 13.13
C ILE A 202 -3.51 -13.79 12.55
N ASN A 203 -2.59 -13.21 13.34
CA ASN A 203 -1.69 -12.15 12.88
C ASN A 203 -2.42 -10.93 12.26
N TYR A 204 -3.60 -10.57 12.77
CA TYR A 204 -4.21 -9.27 12.47
C TYR A 204 -3.18 -8.18 12.79
N ALA A 205 -3.18 -7.10 12.01
CA ALA A 205 -2.18 -6.03 12.10
C ALA A 205 -0.78 -6.30 11.56
N THR A 206 -0.55 -7.36 10.79
CA THR A 206 0.80 -7.66 10.29
C THR A 206 0.84 -7.97 8.80
N VAL A 207 2.05 -7.94 8.22
CA VAL A 207 2.29 -8.42 6.85
C VAL A 207 1.96 -9.92 6.68
N THR A 208 1.94 -10.69 7.77
CA THR A 208 1.71 -12.14 7.77
C THR A 208 0.26 -12.52 8.02
N GLN A 209 -0.65 -11.54 8.13
CA GLN A 209 -2.07 -11.83 8.17
C GLN A 209 -2.47 -12.67 6.94
N PRO A 210 -3.16 -13.80 7.13
CA PRO A 210 -3.73 -14.60 6.05
C PRO A 210 -4.55 -13.76 5.07
N GLN A 211 -4.46 -14.14 3.80
CA GLN A 211 -5.29 -13.59 2.73
C GLN A 211 -6.29 -14.66 2.28
N TYR A 212 -7.54 -14.25 2.09
CA TYR A 212 -8.64 -15.12 1.73
C TYR A 212 -9.14 -14.85 0.32
N TYR A 213 -9.76 -15.87 -0.25
CA TYR A 213 -10.33 -15.80 -1.57
C TYR A 213 -11.56 -14.88 -1.60
N GLY A 214 -11.81 -14.26 -2.73
CA GLY A 214 -12.87 -13.27 -2.91
C GLY A 214 -12.80 -12.68 -4.33
N PRO A 215 -13.72 -11.78 -4.67
CA PRO A 215 -13.75 -11.23 -6.01
C PRO A 215 -12.62 -10.25 -6.27
N ASP A 216 -11.94 -10.32 -7.39
CA ASP A 216 -10.81 -9.45 -7.76
C ASP A 216 -11.21 -8.35 -8.76
N PHE A 217 -12.18 -8.62 -9.64
CA PHE A 217 -12.85 -7.61 -10.47
C PHE A 217 -14.32 -7.46 -10.06
N MET A 218 -14.75 -6.22 -9.92
CA MET A 218 -16.11 -5.88 -9.49
C MET A 218 -16.62 -4.72 -10.33
N VAL A 219 -17.71 -4.95 -11.07
CA VAL A 219 -18.29 -3.95 -11.96
C VAL A 219 -19.78 -3.77 -11.69
N ALA A 220 -20.27 -2.55 -11.88
CA ALA A 220 -21.67 -2.24 -11.75
C ALA A 220 -22.15 -1.32 -12.88
N LYS A 221 -23.41 -1.52 -13.29
CA LYS A 221 -24.21 -0.52 -14.00
C LYS A 221 -24.95 0.35 -12.98
N GLY A 222 -25.45 1.49 -13.44
CA GLY A 222 -26.18 2.43 -12.60
C GLY A 222 -26.20 3.81 -13.23
N ASP A 223 -26.39 4.85 -12.43
CA ASP A 223 -26.48 6.22 -12.93
C ASP A 223 -25.07 6.83 -13.03
N TRP A 224 -24.15 6.14 -13.69
CA TRP A 224 -22.79 6.65 -13.89
C TRP A 224 -22.87 8.01 -14.58
N ASP A 225 -22.25 9.01 -13.96
CA ASP A 225 -22.41 10.42 -14.33
C ASP A 225 -21.33 10.92 -15.29
N GLY A 226 -20.60 10.01 -15.93
CA GLY A 226 -19.53 10.35 -16.88
C GLY A 226 -18.20 10.72 -16.22
N ARG A 227 -18.12 10.72 -14.87
CA ARG A 227 -16.85 10.99 -14.17
C ARG A 227 -15.75 9.98 -14.54
N PRO A 228 -14.47 10.34 -14.37
CA PRO A 228 -13.38 9.41 -14.63
C PRO A 228 -13.49 8.13 -13.80
N VAL A 229 -13.14 7.00 -14.40
CA VAL A 229 -12.93 5.72 -13.72
C VAL A 229 -11.54 5.23 -14.07
N VAL A 230 -10.69 5.06 -13.05
CA VAL A 230 -9.26 4.80 -13.21
C VAL A 230 -8.96 3.32 -13.28
N LEU A 231 -8.21 2.90 -14.31
CA LEU A 231 -7.42 1.66 -14.27
C LEU A 231 -6.00 2.00 -13.82
N GLY A 232 -5.63 1.61 -12.61
CA GLY A 232 -4.33 1.89 -12.01
C GLY A 232 -3.32 0.79 -12.29
N LEU A 233 -2.26 1.13 -13.03
CA LEU A 233 -1.04 0.34 -13.11
C LEU A 233 -0.10 0.83 -12.02
N VAL A 234 0.12 -0.04 -11.04
CA VAL A 234 0.84 0.29 -9.81
C VAL A 234 1.86 -0.76 -9.47
N ASP A 235 2.85 -0.34 -8.68
CA ASP A 235 3.75 -1.27 -8.01
C ASP A 235 3.46 -1.31 -6.50
N SER A 236 4.47 -1.63 -5.69
CA SER A 236 4.33 -1.69 -4.23
C SER A 236 3.90 -0.36 -3.60
N ILE A 237 4.28 0.78 -4.18
CA ILE A 237 3.94 2.10 -3.65
C ILE A 237 2.46 2.41 -3.89
N GLY A 238 1.96 2.19 -5.11
CA GLY A 238 0.56 2.41 -5.44
C GLY A 238 -0.39 1.31 -4.91
N GLU A 239 0.09 0.06 -4.78
CA GLU A 239 -0.74 -1.03 -4.25
C GLU A 239 -0.96 -0.95 -2.73
N ALA A 240 -0.13 -0.20 -2.00
CA ALA A 240 -0.12 -0.08 -0.53
C ALA A 240 0.69 -1.16 0.21
N ARG A 241 1.83 -1.58 -0.35
CA ARG A 241 2.78 -2.42 0.39
C ARG A 241 3.20 -1.73 1.68
N GLN A 242 3.42 -2.51 2.74
CA GLN A 242 3.69 -2.10 4.13
C GLN A 242 2.49 -1.56 4.91
N GLN A 243 1.31 -1.42 4.31
CA GLN A 243 0.10 -1.15 5.08
C GLN A 243 -0.62 -2.44 5.48
N PHE A 244 -1.16 -2.41 6.69
CA PHE A 244 -1.85 -3.51 7.37
C PHE A 244 -3.36 -3.31 7.35
N SER A 245 -4.11 -4.34 7.72
CA SER A 245 -5.56 -4.33 7.59
C SER A 245 -6.27 -3.37 8.53
N ALA A 246 -5.85 -3.16 9.79
CA ALA A 246 -6.55 -2.18 10.65
C ALA A 246 -6.23 -0.74 10.33
N ALA A 247 -5.20 -0.48 9.54
CA ALA A 247 -4.94 0.86 9.04
C ALA A 247 -5.92 1.30 7.94
N ALA A 248 -6.83 0.46 7.45
CA ALA A 248 -7.79 0.83 6.41
C ALA A 248 -8.66 2.03 6.82
N ASP A 249 -8.98 2.91 5.88
CA ASP A 249 -9.95 3.96 6.14
C ASP A 249 -11.39 3.40 6.22
N ALA A 250 -12.36 4.24 6.59
CA ALA A 250 -13.76 3.83 6.70
C ALA A 250 -14.33 3.20 5.41
N ARG A 251 -13.76 3.54 4.24
CA ARG A 251 -14.18 3.02 2.93
C ARG A 251 -13.33 1.84 2.44
N GLY A 252 -12.47 1.31 3.32
CA GLY A 252 -11.65 0.11 3.08
C GLY A 252 -10.36 0.37 2.31
N ASN A 253 -9.99 1.63 2.07
CA ASN A 253 -8.81 1.94 1.27
C ASN A 253 -7.52 1.81 2.09
N LEU A 254 -6.56 1.15 1.45
CA LEU A 254 -5.17 1.12 1.87
C LEU A 254 -4.29 1.88 0.85
N GLY A 255 -3.25 2.53 1.37
CA GLY A 255 -2.26 3.27 0.61
C GLY A 255 -2.72 4.66 0.22
N TRP A 256 -1.75 5.47 -0.19
CA TRP A 256 -1.98 6.87 -0.52
C TRP A 256 -2.84 7.02 -1.78
N LEU A 257 -2.65 6.16 -2.80
CA LEU A 257 -3.28 6.36 -4.10
C LEU A 257 -4.78 6.09 -4.06
N ARG A 258 -5.18 4.98 -3.43
CA ARG A 258 -6.61 4.67 -3.23
C ARG A 258 -7.29 5.73 -2.37
N ARG A 259 -6.66 6.14 -1.25
CA ARG A 259 -7.16 7.23 -0.40
C ARG A 259 -7.28 8.55 -1.13
N TRP A 260 -6.30 8.90 -1.97
CA TRP A 260 -6.32 10.15 -2.72
C TRP A 260 -7.39 10.14 -3.82
N LEU A 261 -7.51 9.05 -4.58
CA LEU A 261 -8.55 8.88 -5.61
C LEU A 261 -9.96 8.89 -4.98
N ASP A 262 -10.14 8.16 -3.88
CA ASP A 262 -11.42 8.05 -3.18
C ASP A 262 -11.68 9.22 -2.23
N ARG A 263 -10.79 10.21 -2.05
CA ARG A 263 -11.09 11.40 -1.22
C ARG A 263 -12.14 12.28 -1.91
N ASP A 264 -13.12 12.78 -1.17
CA ASP A 264 -14.04 13.77 -1.72
C ASP A 264 -13.36 15.15 -1.82
N GLY A 265 -13.35 15.72 -3.03
CA GLY A 265 -12.63 16.94 -3.36
C GLY A 265 -12.26 17.03 -4.84
N GLY A 266 -12.08 18.25 -5.35
CA GLY A 266 -11.86 18.47 -6.78
C GLY A 266 -13.11 18.07 -7.59
N ILE A 267 -12.98 17.06 -8.44
CA ILE A 267 -14.11 16.45 -9.20
C ILE A 267 -14.82 15.32 -8.43
N GLY A 268 -14.53 15.17 -7.14
CA GLY A 268 -15.10 14.15 -6.26
C GLY A 268 -14.26 12.88 -6.16
N ARG A 269 -14.89 11.81 -5.67
CA ARG A 269 -14.29 10.48 -5.57
C ARG A 269 -14.24 9.82 -6.95
N ILE A 270 -13.06 9.30 -7.29
CA ILE A 270 -12.79 8.60 -8.54
C ILE A 270 -12.84 7.08 -8.28
N PRO A 271 -13.83 6.37 -8.85
CA PRO A 271 -13.85 4.92 -8.84
C PRO A 271 -12.60 4.38 -9.55
N HIS A 272 -12.06 3.28 -9.05
CA HIS A 272 -10.78 2.79 -9.56
C HIS A 272 -10.66 1.27 -9.43
N LEU A 273 -9.85 0.67 -10.29
CA LEU A 273 -9.30 -0.67 -10.13
C LEU A 273 -7.78 -0.59 -10.15
N MET A 274 -7.10 -1.04 -9.10
CA MET A 274 -5.65 -1.25 -9.14
C MET A 274 -5.38 -2.65 -9.67
N ILE A 275 -4.79 -2.73 -10.86
CA ILE A 275 -4.48 -4.01 -11.50
C ILE A 275 -3.02 -4.44 -11.24
N GLY A 276 -2.20 -3.56 -10.68
CA GLY A 276 -0.81 -3.82 -10.30
C GLY A 276 -0.65 -4.50 -8.92
N MET A 277 0.60 -4.80 -8.55
CA MET A 277 0.95 -5.52 -7.30
C MET A 277 2.35 -5.17 -6.78
N PRO A 278 2.71 -5.50 -5.54
CA PRO A 278 4.05 -5.27 -5.03
C PRO A 278 5.15 -5.92 -5.88
N GLY A 279 6.12 -5.11 -6.31
CA GLY A 279 7.25 -5.54 -7.16
C GLY A 279 7.02 -5.37 -8.67
N ASN A 280 5.81 -4.99 -9.11
CA ASN A 280 5.47 -4.88 -10.53
C ASN A 280 6.50 -4.02 -11.28
N GLY A 281 7.03 -4.54 -12.39
CA GLY A 281 7.93 -3.79 -13.28
C GLY A 281 7.27 -3.48 -14.64
N SER A 282 7.50 -2.30 -15.18
CA SER A 282 7.00 -1.90 -16.51
C SER A 282 7.54 -2.82 -17.59
N VAL A 283 8.78 -3.28 -17.42
CA VAL A 283 9.46 -4.20 -18.33
C VAL A 283 8.75 -5.55 -18.51
N ARG A 284 7.85 -5.94 -17.60
CA ARG A 284 7.15 -7.25 -17.62
C ARG A 284 5.65 -7.18 -17.91
N GLU A 285 5.05 -5.99 -17.88
CA GLU A 285 3.60 -5.86 -18.13
C GLU A 285 3.25 -6.08 -19.61
N LEU A 286 2.24 -6.89 -19.90
CA LEU A 286 1.79 -7.24 -21.26
C LEU A 286 2.90 -7.83 -22.17
N THR A 287 3.93 -8.46 -21.61
CA THR A 287 5.04 -9.03 -22.37
C THR A 287 5.64 -10.24 -21.65
N GLY A 288 6.29 -11.14 -22.40
CA GLY A 288 6.85 -12.40 -21.89
C GLY A 288 6.37 -13.61 -22.69
N THR A 289 6.65 -14.82 -22.20
CA THR A 289 6.25 -16.08 -22.84
C THR A 289 5.90 -17.16 -21.80
N GLY A 290 5.09 -18.14 -22.21
CA GLY A 290 4.75 -19.32 -21.39
C GLY A 290 4.07 -18.98 -20.06
N ALA A 291 4.27 -19.83 -19.05
CA ALA A 291 3.69 -19.67 -17.71
C ALA A 291 4.26 -18.49 -16.90
N ALA A 292 5.19 -17.72 -17.48
CA ALA A 292 5.79 -16.55 -16.86
C ALA A 292 5.13 -15.22 -17.26
N ILE A 293 4.24 -15.24 -18.25
CA ILE A 293 3.56 -14.04 -18.74
C ILE A 293 2.40 -13.66 -17.80
N ALA A 294 2.16 -12.36 -17.64
CA ALA A 294 1.06 -11.84 -16.84
C ALA A 294 -0.04 -11.30 -17.75
N THR A 295 -0.91 -12.18 -18.25
CA THR A 295 -1.94 -11.80 -19.25
C THR A 295 -3.36 -11.99 -18.75
N ARG A 296 -3.60 -12.84 -17.75
CA ARG A 296 -4.96 -13.15 -17.29
C ARG A 296 -5.72 -11.95 -16.78
N ARG A 297 -5.08 -11.10 -15.97
CA ARG A 297 -5.63 -9.80 -15.53
C ARG A 297 -6.14 -8.96 -16.71
N TRP A 298 -5.38 -8.95 -17.80
CA TRP A 298 -5.72 -8.20 -19.01
C TRP A 298 -6.81 -8.88 -19.84
N ALA A 299 -6.82 -10.21 -19.90
CA ALA A 299 -7.87 -10.98 -20.56
C ALA A 299 -9.23 -10.77 -19.88
N ILE A 300 -9.27 -10.68 -18.55
CA ILE A 300 -10.50 -10.37 -17.80
C ILE A 300 -11.03 -8.97 -18.14
N LEU A 301 -10.16 -7.97 -18.36
CA LEU A 301 -10.59 -6.67 -18.87
C LEU A 301 -11.22 -6.76 -20.28
N ASP A 302 -10.77 -7.70 -21.11
CA ASP A 302 -11.34 -7.94 -22.44
C ASP A 302 -12.69 -8.65 -22.33
N GLU A 303 -12.85 -9.58 -21.39
CA GLU A 303 -14.15 -10.19 -21.08
C GLU A 303 -15.18 -9.13 -20.66
N ILE A 304 -14.78 -8.20 -19.77
CA ILE A 304 -15.64 -7.08 -19.39
C ILE A 304 -15.98 -6.23 -20.60
N THR A 305 -15.00 -5.92 -21.45
CA THR A 305 -15.24 -5.20 -22.71
C THR A 305 -16.30 -5.91 -23.57
N ALA A 306 -16.21 -7.23 -23.69
CA ALA A 306 -17.08 -8.02 -24.55
C ALA A 306 -18.55 -7.97 -24.08
N PHE A 307 -18.81 -8.14 -22.78
CA PHE A 307 -20.17 -8.01 -22.24
C PHE A 307 -20.63 -6.56 -22.01
N ASN A 308 -19.80 -5.58 -22.37
CA ASN A 308 -20.06 -4.15 -22.23
C ASN A 308 -20.17 -3.46 -23.60
N ASN A 309 -20.66 -4.17 -24.62
CA ASN A 309 -20.83 -3.69 -25.99
C ASN A 309 -19.56 -3.02 -26.56
N ASN A 310 -18.40 -3.65 -26.33
CA ASN A 310 -17.07 -3.16 -26.70
C ASN A 310 -16.59 -1.89 -25.97
N LYS A 311 -17.31 -1.41 -24.94
CA LYS A 311 -16.89 -0.28 -24.10
C LYS A 311 -16.07 -0.79 -22.90
N LYS A 312 -15.06 -0.02 -22.47
CA LYS A 312 -14.20 -0.42 -21.35
C LYS A 312 -14.88 -0.19 -19.99
N PRO A 313 -14.51 -0.87 -18.90
CA PRO A 313 -15.04 -0.55 -17.57
C PRO A 313 -14.38 0.65 -16.88
N PHE A 314 -13.51 1.35 -17.60
CA PHE A 314 -12.74 2.51 -17.15
C PHE A 314 -12.67 3.56 -18.28
N THR A 315 -12.24 4.77 -17.95
CA THR A 315 -12.09 5.87 -18.91
C THR A 315 -10.65 6.37 -19.05
N VAL A 316 -9.80 6.07 -18.07
CA VAL A 316 -8.43 6.60 -18.01
C VAL A 316 -7.51 5.60 -17.32
N ILE A 317 -6.23 5.62 -17.71
CA ILE A 317 -5.18 4.84 -17.08
C ILE A 317 -4.35 5.75 -16.17
N ALA A 318 -4.19 5.36 -14.91
CA ALA A 318 -3.20 5.93 -14.01
C ALA A 318 -1.95 5.06 -14.02
N ASN A 319 -0.81 5.60 -14.47
CA ASN A 319 0.45 4.86 -14.56
C ASN A 319 1.43 5.34 -13.49
N GLN A 320 1.54 4.62 -12.37
CA GLN A 320 2.53 4.89 -11.31
C GLN A 320 3.83 4.09 -11.52
N MET A 321 3.90 3.30 -12.59
CA MET A 321 4.99 2.36 -12.81
C MET A 321 6.35 3.05 -12.96
N GLY A 322 7.40 2.26 -12.73
CA GLY A 322 8.77 2.70 -12.89
C GLY A 322 9.61 2.53 -11.64
N GLN A 323 9.04 2.29 -10.44
CA GLN A 323 9.86 2.16 -9.23
C GLN A 323 10.77 0.91 -9.28
N ASN A 324 10.22 -0.24 -9.66
CA ASN A 324 10.93 -1.53 -9.64
C ASN A 324 11.72 -1.84 -10.92
N ASP A 325 11.58 -1.03 -11.95
CA ASP A 325 12.40 -1.18 -13.15
C ASP A 325 13.84 -0.77 -12.82
N THR A 326 14.77 -1.67 -13.14
CA THR A 326 16.22 -1.45 -13.02
C THR A 326 16.87 -1.68 -14.38
N ALA A 327 17.90 -0.92 -14.69
CA ALA A 327 18.66 -1.06 -15.92
C ALA A 327 20.08 -0.54 -15.74
N ALA A 328 21.00 -1.00 -16.57
CA ALA A 328 22.39 -0.51 -16.58
C ALA A 328 22.50 0.91 -17.15
N THR A 329 21.50 1.35 -17.93
CA THR A 329 21.48 2.69 -18.54
C THR A 329 20.08 3.30 -18.46
N TYR A 330 20.05 4.64 -18.39
CA TYR A 330 18.79 5.38 -18.46
C TYR A 330 18.02 5.14 -19.75
N THR A 331 18.72 5.05 -20.90
CA THR A 331 18.07 4.78 -22.19
C THR A 331 17.28 3.47 -22.16
N GLN A 332 17.85 2.42 -21.57
CA GLN A 332 17.14 1.15 -21.40
C GLN A 332 15.96 1.29 -20.43
N PHE A 333 16.15 1.97 -19.31
CA PHE A 333 15.06 2.18 -18.35
C PHE A 333 13.89 2.96 -18.98
N PHE A 334 14.16 4.11 -19.62
CA PHE A 334 13.13 4.95 -20.19
C PHE A 334 12.51 4.35 -21.46
N ASN A 335 13.32 4.00 -22.46
CA ASN A 335 12.79 3.57 -23.76
C ASN A 335 12.31 2.12 -23.71
N THR A 336 13.13 1.20 -23.21
CA THR A 336 12.84 -0.23 -23.28
C THR A 336 11.82 -0.65 -22.22
N ASN A 337 11.91 -0.12 -21.00
CA ASN A 337 11.03 -0.56 -19.91
C ASN A 337 9.76 0.29 -19.84
N TYR A 338 9.88 1.58 -19.51
CA TYR A 338 8.72 2.45 -19.26
C TYR A 338 7.93 2.76 -20.54
N ARG A 339 8.59 3.27 -21.60
CA ARG A 339 7.89 3.65 -22.84
C ARG A 339 7.34 2.46 -23.61
N SER A 340 7.99 1.31 -23.59
CA SER A 340 7.41 0.10 -24.21
C SER A 340 6.11 -0.32 -23.55
N LEU A 341 5.96 -0.16 -22.23
CA LEU A 341 4.67 -0.36 -21.56
C LEU A 341 3.62 0.61 -22.13
N VAL A 342 3.94 1.90 -22.21
CA VAL A 342 3.05 2.92 -22.77
C VAL A 342 2.63 2.57 -24.21
N THR A 343 3.57 2.13 -25.04
CA THR A 343 3.29 1.66 -26.41
C THR A 343 2.32 0.47 -26.42
N ARG A 344 2.54 -0.54 -25.56
CA ARG A 344 1.64 -1.69 -25.44
C ARG A 344 0.24 -1.29 -24.98
N LEU A 345 0.13 -0.34 -24.04
CA LEU A 345 -1.15 0.19 -23.58
C LEU A 345 -1.88 0.95 -24.69
N ARG A 346 -1.18 1.81 -25.45
CA ARG A 346 -1.79 2.53 -26.58
C ARG A 346 -2.25 1.60 -27.69
N ALA A 347 -1.51 0.53 -27.95
CA ALA A 347 -1.90 -0.51 -28.90
C ALA A 347 -3.17 -1.27 -28.43
N ARG A 348 -3.22 -1.61 -27.13
CA ARG A 348 -4.34 -2.36 -26.54
C ARG A 348 -5.60 -1.49 -26.36
N TYR A 349 -5.42 -0.22 -26.01
CA TYR A 349 -6.50 0.73 -25.69
C TYR A 349 -6.32 2.06 -26.44
N PRO A 350 -6.55 2.06 -27.77
CA PRO A 350 -6.46 3.29 -28.55
C PRO A 350 -7.41 4.36 -28.01
N GLY A 351 -6.91 5.61 -27.91
CA GLY A 351 -7.68 6.76 -27.44
C GLY A 351 -7.90 6.83 -25.93
N VAL A 352 -7.52 5.82 -25.14
CA VAL A 352 -7.55 5.94 -23.69
C VAL A 352 -6.39 6.81 -23.21
N LYS A 353 -6.73 7.84 -22.44
CA LYS A 353 -5.76 8.75 -21.83
C LYS A 353 -4.91 8.02 -20.78
N ILE A 354 -3.60 8.27 -20.78
CA ILE A 354 -2.63 7.77 -19.81
C ILE A 354 -2.12 8.96 -18.99
N VAL A 355 -2.46 8.99 -17.71
CA VAL A 355 -1.97 9.97 -16.74
C VAL A 355 -0.89 9.31 -15.89
N ALA A 356 0.33 9.83 -15.96
CA ALA A 356 1.45 9.29 -15.22
C ALA A 356 1.58 9.89 -13.81
N LEU A 357 2.01 9.07 -12.86
CA LEU A 357 2.42 9.47 -11.52
C LEU A 357 3.90 9.10 -11.39
N PRO A 358 4.82 10.07 -11.52
CA PRO A 358 6.24 9.79 -11.56
C PRO A 358 6.75 8.98 -10.36
N PRO A 359 7.72 8.07 -10.55
CA PRO A 359 8.38 7.43 -9.43
C PRO A 359 9.23 8.44 -8.64
N LEU A 360 9.56 8.07 -7.42
CA LEU A 360 10.36 8.88 -6.50
C LEU A 360 11.75 8.29 -6.35
N GLY A 361 12.72 9.15 -6.07
CA GLY A 361 14.06 8.69 -5.70
C GLY A 361 14.05 7.89 -4.39
N ARG A 362 15.01 6.98 -4.29
CA ARG A 362 15.26 6.19 -3.08
C ARG A 362 16.44 6.76 -2.31
N THR A 363 16.26 6.87 -0.99
CA THR A 363 17.32 7.25 -0.04
C THR A 363 17.66 6.11 0.90
N VAL A 364 18.77 6.27 1.62
CA VAL A 364 19.16 5.44 2.76
C VAL A 364 19.59 6.34 3.92
N SER A 365 19.45 5.87 5.14
CA SER A 365 19.96 6.53 6.35
C SER A 365 21.24 5.88 6.89
N THR A 366 21.84 4.93 6.17
CA THR A 366 23.07 4.24 6.59
C THR A 366 24.30 4.88 5.94
N ARG A 367 25.36 5.08 6.72
CA ARG A 367 26.62 5.67 6.26
C ARG A 367 27.81 4.89 6.79
N ALA A 368 28.82 4.72 5.96
CA ALA A 368 30.09 4.14 6.38
C ALA A 368 30.75 5.02 7.46
N VAL A 369 31.29 4.39 8.50
CA VAL A 369 31.94 5.07 9.62
C VAL A 369 33.20 4.32 10.02
N THR A 370 34.24 5.03 10.45
CA THR A 370 35.43 4.43 11.06
C THR A 370 35.42 4.72 12.56
N LEU A 371 35.79 3.72 13.37
CA LEU A 371 35.79 3.84 14.83
C LEU A 371 37.20 3.61 15.39
N THR A 372 37.66 4.55 16.20
CA THR A 372 38.81 4.39 17.07
C THR A 372 38.36 4.59 18.51
N SER A 373 39.09 4.03 19.48
CA SER A 373 38.77 4.23 20.90
C SER A 373 40.01 4.50 21.74
N VAL A 374 39.79 5.22 22.84
CA VAL A 374 40.73 5.43 23.94
C VAL A 374 39.97 5.22 25.25
N GLY A 375 40.36 4.22 26.04
CA GLY A 375 39.64 3.84 27.26
C GLY A 375 38.22 3.37 26.95
N THR A 376 37.22 4.10 27.45
CA THR A 376 35.78 3.83 27.26
C THR A 376 35.10 4.79 26.27
N VAL A 377 35.88 5.61 25.57
CA VAL A 377 35.36 6.60 24.61
C VAL A 377 35.72 6.18 23.19
N VAL A 378 34.70 6.00 22.36
CA VAL A 378 34.83 5.78 20.93
C VAL A 378 34.80 7.14 20.22
N THR A 379 35.71 7.35 19.28
CA THR A 379 35.64 8.41 18.28
C THR A 379 35.20 7.80 16.96
N ALA A 380 34.03 8.22 16.49
CA ALA A 380 33.48 7.83 15.20
C ALA A 380 33.74 8.94 14.17
N THR A 381 34.23 8.57 12.99
CA THR A 381 34.47 9.50 11.88
C THR A 381 33.68 9.08 10.65
N ILE A 382 32.85 9.99 10.13
CA ILE A 382 32.13 9.84 8.86
C ILE A 382 32.84 10.73 7.84
N ALA A 383 33.55 10.11 6.89
CA ALA A 383 34.34 10.84 5.90
C ALA A 383 33.50 11.84 5.08
N SER A 384 32.24 11.51 4.82
CA SER A 384 31.30 12.37 4.08
C SER A 384 30.55 13.39 4.96
N GLY A 385 30.98 13.63 6.20
CA GLY A 385 30.40 14.62 7.13
C GLY A 385 29.26 14.07 7.98
N ILE A 386 28.95 14.70 9.11
CA ILE A 386 27.87 14.26 10.02
C ILE A 386 26.46 14.68 9.59
N ASN A 387 26.33 15.56 8.58
CA ASN A 387 25.07 15.97 7.94
C ASN A 387 23.88 16.20 8.91
N GLY A 388 24.09 17.04 9.92
CA GLY A 388 23.03 17.46 10.84
C GLY A 388 22.83 16.57 12.06
N LEU A 389 23.64 15.53 12.29
CA LEU A 389 23.68 14.88 13.60
C LEU A 389 23.92 15.92 14.71
N ALA A 390 23.31 15.71 15.87
CA ALA A 390 23.42 16.59 17.02
C ALA A 390 23.86 15.83 18.28
N THR A 391 24.52 16.53 19.21
CA THR A 391 24.80 16.00 20.54
C THR A 391 23.50 15.61 21.26
N GLY A 392 23.51 14.46 21.93
CA GLY A 392 22.33 13.89 22.59
C GLY A 392 21.48 13.01 21.68
N GLN A 393 21.80 12.91 20.38
CA GLN A 393 21.08 12.06 19.44
C GLN A 393 21.44 10.57 19.60
N THR A 394 20.45 9.69 19.45
CA THR A 394 20.71 8.26 19.29
C THR A 394 21.10 7.93 17.85
N VAL A 395 22.22 7.23 17.70
CA VAL A 395 22.69 6.64 16.43
C VAL A 395 22.85 5.14 16.62
N SER A 396 22.43 4.35 15.63
CA SER A 396 22.70 2.92 15.60
C SER A 396 24.04 2.66 14.92
N ILE A 397 24.94 1.99 15.63
CA ILE A 397 26.21 1.48 15.10
C ILE A 397 26.08 -0.02 14.86
N SER A 398 26.48 -0.48 13.67
CA SER A 398 26.43 -1.90 13.31
C SER A 398 27.59 -2.29 12.39
N GLY A 399 27.90 -3.58 12.32
CA GLY A 399 28.90 -4.13 11.40
C GLY A 399 30.35 -4.09 11.89
N ALA A 400 30.59 -3.64 13.12
CA ALA A 400 31.89 -3.82 13.77
C ALA A 400 32.10 -5.28 14.17
N ALA A 401 33.28 -5.82 13.90
CA ALA A 401 33.67 -7.17 14.29
C ALA A 401 33.78 -7.32 15.81
N GLN A 402 34.20 -6.26 16.50
CA GLN A 402 34.21 -6.16 17.96
C GLN A 402 32.80 -5.73 18.41
N THR A 403 32.09 -6.63 19.06
CA THR A 403 30.64 -6.48 19.30
C THR A 403 30.31 -5.31 20.21
N GLU A 404 31.23 -4.90 21.07
CA GLU A 404 31.09 -3.82 22.05
C GLU A 404 30.94 -2.44 21.40
N TYR A 405 31.39 -2.26 20.16
CA TYR A 405 31.17 -1.02 19.43
C TYR A 405 29.74 -0.90 18.88
N ASN A 406 29.04 -2.02 18.68
CA ASN A 406 27.73 -2.06 18.06
C ASN A 406 26.61 -1.73 19.06
N GLY A 407 25.52 -1.14 18.58
CA GLY A 407 24.32 -0.85 19.36
C GLY A 407 23.74 0.53 19.10
N ASN A 408 22.65 0.85 19.79
CA ASN A 408 22.10 2.20 19.83
C ASN A 408 22.85 3.02 20.88
N VAL A 409 23.50 4.10 20.47
CA VAL A 409 24.36 4.91 21.33
C VAL A 409 23.94 6.37 21.29
N VAL A 410 24.03 7.05 22.43
CA VAL A 410 23.84 8.51 22.50
C VAL A 410 25.17 9.18 22.22
N ILE A 411 25.19 10.07 21.23
CA ILE A 411 26.43 10.66 20.72
C ILE A 411 26.71 12.05 21.31
N THR A 412 27.98 12.44 21.30
CA THR A 412 28.42 13.83 21.44
C THR A 412 29.13 14.25 20.16
N VAL A 413 28.57 15.22 19.43
CA VAL A 413 29.20 15.74 18.22
C VAL A 413 30.42 16.57 18.61
N THR A 414 31.57 16.25 18.03
CA THR A 414 32.86 16.91 18.34
C THR A 414 33.41 17.72 17.17
N GLY A 415 32.85 17.55 15.97
CA GLY A 415 33.29 18.27 14.78
C GLY A 415 32.41 17.98 13.56
N PRO A 416 32.73 18.56 12.38
CA PRO A 416 31.92 18.43 11.16
C PRO A 416 31.87 16.99 10.60
N ASN A 417 32.82 16.13 10.99
CA ASN A 417 32.94 14.76 10.52
C ASN A 417 33.01 13.74 11.65
N SER A 418 32.92 14.18 12.91
CA SER A 418 33.21 13.33 14.06
C SER A 418 32.21 13.49 15.19
N PHE A 419 31.96 12.38 15.86
CA PHE A 419 31.25 12.34 17.14
C PHE A 419 31.89 11.29 18.04
N THR A 420 31.60 11.36 19.34
CA THR A 420 32.02 10.37 20.32
C THR A 420 30.82 9.70 20.97
N TYR A 421 31.04 8.50 21.51
CA TYR A 421 30.09 7.82 22.37
C TYR A 421 30.84 6.90 23.34
N ASN A 422 30.16 6.56 24.44
CA ASN A 422 30.71 5.63 25.42
C ASN A 422 30.33 4.19 25.07
N PHE A 423 31.26 3.27 25.34
CA PHE A 423 31.05 1.83 25.23
C PHE A 423 31.66 1.10 26.43
N ALA A 424 31.56 -0.24 26.46
CA ALA A 424 32.05 -1.04 27.58
C ALA A 424 33.59 -0.98 27.80
N GLY A 425 34.36 -0.48 26.83
CA GLY A 425 35.83 -0.47 26.88
C GLY A 425 36.45 -1.80 26.42
N SER A 426 37.79 -1.84 26.35
CA SER A 426 38.64 -3.04 26.14
C SER A 426 38.75 -3.65 24.72
N ALA A 427 38.02 -3.14 23.74
CA ALA A 427 38.10 -3.65 22.38
C ALA A 427 39.35 -3.17 21.62
N THR A 428 39.76 -3.93 20.61
CA THR A 428 40.80 -3.54 19.65
C THR A 428 40.45 -2.20 18.98
N SER A 429 41.47 -1.34 18.80
CA SER A 429 41.37 -0.03 18.16
C SER A 429 42.43 0.09 17.06
N PRO A 430 42.07 0.48 15.82
CA PRO A 430 40.72 0.76 15.33
C PRO A 430 39.81 -0.48 15.30
N ALA A 431 38.49 -0.25 15.32
CA ALA A 431 37.53 -1.32 15.08
C ALA A 431 37.62 -1.80 13.61
N THR A 432 37.35 -3.08 13.37
CA THR A 432 37.36 -3.69 12.03
C THR A 432 35.95 -4.09 11.59
N GLY A 433 35.74 -4.33 10.30
CA GLY A 433 34.46 -4.73 9.71
C GLY A 433 33.88 -3.69 8.75
N THR A 434 32.68 -3.97 8.23
CA THR A 434 31.92 -3.03 7.39
C THR A 434 31.01 -2.23 8.30
N ILE A 435 31.58 -1.24 8.97
CA ILE A 435 30.90 -0.51 10.03
C ILE A 435 30.02 0.59 9.45
N THR A 436 28.78 0.66 9.93
CA THR A 436 27.81 1.69 9.53
C THR A 436 27.23 2.43 10.73
N ALA A 437 26.94 3.71 10.51
CA ALA A 437 26.18 4.57 11.41
C ALA A 437 24.82 4.92 10.77
N ASN A 438 23.74 4.79 11.54
CA ASN A 438 22.38 5.05 11.09
C ASN A 438 21.67 6.00 12.07
N ASP A 439 21.18 7.15 11.57
CA ASP A 439 20.40 8.12 12.37
C ASP A 439 18.93 7.73 12.54
N LEU A 440 18.56 6.57 11.97
CA LEU A 440 17.24 5.97 11.99
C LEU A 440 16.20 6.84 11.28
N TYR A 441 16.60 7.56 10.22
CA TYR A 441 15.76 8.51 9.50
C TYR A 441 15.15 9.61 10.38
N LEU A 442 15.81 9.95 11.49
CA LEU A 442 15.37 11.07 12.32
C LEU A 442 15.41 12.39 11.52
N ARG A 443 16.46 12.58 10.70
CA ARG A 443 16.71 13.83 9.97
C ARG A 443 16.75 13.60 8.47
N ALA A 444 16.07 14.44 7.70
CA ALA A 444 16.20 14.45 6.24
C ALA A 444 17.62 14.80 5.79
N ALA A 445 18.29 15.71 6.51
CA ALA A 445 19.66 16.12 6.22
C ALA A 445 20.68 14.95 6.24
N TYR A 446 20.47 13.95 7.10
CA TYR A 446 21.41 12.84 7.25
C TYR A 446 21.33 11.80 6.13
N GLN A 447 20.18 11.71 5.46
CA GLN A 447 19.95 10.71 4.41
C GLN A 447 20.97 10.84 3.27
N SER A 448 21.23 9.76 2.57
CA SER A 448 21.99 9.80 1.31
C SER A 448 21.13 9.20 0.21
N PHE A 449 21.36 9.66 -1.01
CA PHE A 449 20.76 9.01 -2.17
C PHE A 449 21.33 7.60 -2.27
N SER A 450 20.43 6.62 -2.42
CA SER A 450 20.86 5.26 -2.73
C SER A 450 21.59 5.26 -4.08
N ALA A 451 22.31 4.16 -4.36
CA ALA A 451 22.88 3.96 -5.68
C ALA A 451 21.80 4.28 -6.72
N ASN A 452 22.21 4.97 -7.77
CA ASN A 452 21.33 5.20 -8.90
C ASN A 452 20.14 6.18 -8.62
N ASN A 453 20.30 7.18 -7.73
CA ASN A 453 19.23 8.13 -7.37
C ASN A 453 19.70 9.58 -7.09
N THR A 454 20.46 10.22 -7.99
CA THR A 454 21.05 11.57 -7.72
C THR A 454 20.03 12.72 -7.85
N TRP A 455 20.14 13.73 -6.97
CA TRP A 455 19.32 14.94 -6.99
C TRP A 455 20.18 16.23 -6.95
N PRO A 456 19.84 17.28 -7.74
CA PRO A 456 18.90 17.23 -8.86
C PRO A 456 19.38 16.20 -9.90
N ALA A 457 18.47 15.68 -10.72
CA ALA A 457 18.88 14.80 -11.80
C ALA A 457 19.89 15.54 -12.68
N ASP A 458 21.08 14.98 -12.85
CA ASP A 458 22.10 15.51 -13.75
C ASP A 458 22.37 14.52 -14.89
N GLY A 459 23.23 14.89 -15.83
CA GLY A 459 23.63 14.00 -16.92
C GLY A 459 24.32 12.72 -16.46
N THR A 460 24.71 12.63 -15.18
CA THR A 460 25.35 11.48 -14.53
C THR A 460 24.39 10.63 -13.69
N ASP A 461 23.12 11.05 -13.51
CA ASP A 461 21.98 10.22 -13.08
C ASP A 461 21.68 9.18 -14.19
N ALA A 462 22.62 8.26 -14.43
CA ALA A 462 22.52 7.16 -15.38
C ALA A 462 21.40 6.15 -15.00
N SER A 463 20.69 6.46 -13.93
CA SER A 463 20.03 5.54 -13.04
C SER A 463 18.55 5.79 -12.82
N GLY A 464 18.14 7.05 -12.92
CA GLY A 464 17.00 7.34 -13.77
C GLY A 464 15.68 7.58 -13.09
N LYS A 465 15.54 7.58 -11.76
CA LYS A 465 14.24 7.89 -11.13
C LYS A 465 13.91 9.38 -11.22
N TRP A 466 14.84 10.24 -10.82
CA TRP A 466 14.64 11.68 -10.90
C TRP A 466 14.67 12.18 -12.34
N ARG A 467 15.53 11.60 -13.18
CA ARG A 467 15.48 11.83 -14.63
C ARG A 467 14.19 11.34 -15.28
N LEU A 468 13.68 10.15 -14.95
CA LEU A 468 12.39 9.65 -15.43
C LEU A 468 11.25 10.56 -14.99
N ARG A 469 11.28 11.06 -13.74
CA ARG A 469 10.32 12.05 -13.28
C ARG A 469 10.36 13.30 -14.16
N ALA A 470 11.53 13.85 -14.44
CA ALA A 470 11.65 15.03 -15.31
C ALA A 470 11.07 14.76 -16.71
N ASP A 471 11.38 13.61 -17.32
CA ASP A 471 10.86 13.22 -18.63
C ASP A 471 9.34 12.99 -18.63
N ILE A 472 8.78 12.41 -17.56
CA ILE A 472 7.32 12.24 -17.40
C ILE A 472 6.63 13.60 -17.26
N LEU A 473 7.14 14.50 -16.42
CA LEU A 473 6.54 15.82 -16.22
C LEU A 473 6.62 16.68 -17.48
N ALA A 474 7.70 16.56 -18.24
CA ALA A 474 7.85 17.18 -19.56
C ALA A 474 7.12 16.40 -20.67
N LYS A 475 6.51 15.25 -20.36
CA LYS A 475 5.77 14.37 -21.29
C LYS A 475 6.59 14.02 -22.53
N THR A 476 7.90 13.85 -22.37
CA THR A 476 8.81 13.65 -23.49
C THR A 476 8.49 12.36 -24.23
N SER A 477 8.70 12.36 -25.54
CA SER A 477 8.56 11.17 -26.39
C SER A 477 7.21 10.45 -26.26
N ALA A 478 6.14 11.19 -25.96
CA ALA A 478 4.78 10.69 -25.73
C ALA A 478 4.69 9.60 -24.65
N CYS A 479 5.49 9.74 -23.58
CA CYS A 479 5.52 8.80 -22.45
C CYS A 479 4.24 8.82 -21.59
N CYS A 480 3.38 9.83 -21.75
CA CYS A 480 2.04 9.94 -21.18
C CYS A 480 1.29 11.10 -21.85
N ASP A 481 -0.03 11.21 -21.60
CA ASP A 481 -0.87 12.32 -22.08
C ASP A 481 -0.90 13.47 -21.06
N ASP A 482 -0.89 13.12 -19.76
CA ASP A 482 -0.76 14.07 -18.66
C ASP A 482 0.09 13.46 -17.53
N ALA A 483 0.53 14.30 -16.60
CA ALA A 483 1.30 13.87 -15.44
C ALA A 483 0.86 14.61 -14.17
N ILE A 484 0.72 13.88 -13.07
CA ILE A 484 0.45 14.43 -11.74
C ILE A 484 1.77 14.44 -10.98
N ASP A 485 2.27 15.62 -10.67
CA ASP A 485 3.48 15.76 -9.86
C ASP A 485 3.14 15.54 -8.39
N THR A 486 3.64 14.45 -7.83
CA THR A 486 3.41 14.11 -6.43
C THR A 486 4.49 14.67 -5.51
N TYR A 487 5.62 15.16 -6.04
CA TYR A 487 6.85 15.47 -5.31
C TYR A 487 6.66 16.19 -3.97
N ALA A 488 5.90 17.29 -3.97
CA ALA A 488 5.72 18.12 -2.77
C ALA A 488 5.02 17.38 -1.61
N ALA A 489 4.26 16.33 -1.91
CA ALA A 489 3.58 15.51 -0.91
C ALA A 489 4.51 14.47 -0.26
N TRP A 490 5.59 14.08 -0.95
CA TRP A 490 6.45 12.96 -0.57
C TRP A 490 7.82 13.35 -0.06
N VAL A 491 8.34 14.49 -0.51
CA VAL A 491 9.70 14.90 -0.25
C VAL A 491 9.76 15.79 0.99
N SER A 492 10.89 15.75 1.67
CA SER A 492 11.24 16.63 2.78
C SER A 492 11.12 18.10 2.38
N GLY A 493 10.67 18.94 3.32
CA GLY A 493 10.71 20.39 3.18
C GLY A 493 12.06 20.98 3.59
N GLU A 494 12.87 20.23 4.34
CA GLU A 494 14.23 20.61 4.76
C GLU A 494 15.28 20.34 3.67
N ARG A 495 15.09 19.30 2.87
CA ARG A 495 16.05 18.91 1.83
C ARG A 495 15.38 18.30 0.61
N ASP A 496 15.76 18.81 -0.54
CA ASP A 496 15.24 18.32 -1.81
C ASP A 496 15.66 16.87 -2.11
N GLY A 497 14.74 16.12 -2.73
CA GLY A 497 14.97 14.77 -3.24
C GLY A 497 15.03 13.67 -2.18
N VAL A 498 14.88 13.97 -0.89
CA VAL A 498 14.90 12.97 0.19
C VAL A 498 13.54 12.83 0.88
N TRP A 499 13.33 11.70 1.55
CA TRP A 499 12.11 11.48 2.33
C TRP A 499 12.09 12.38 3.57
N PRO A 500 10.91 12.76 4.08
CA PRO A 500 10.82 13.50 5.32
C PRO A 500 11.47 12.71 6.47
N GLY A 501 12.27 13.41 7.28
CA GLY A 501 12.74 12.85 8.55
C GLY A 501 11.62 12.81 9.59
N MET A 502 11.77 12.01 10.64
CA MET A 502 10.78 11.97 11.73
C MET A 502 10.57 13.34 12.41
N LEU A 503 11.56 14.24 12.36
CA LEU A 503 11.43 15.61 12.87
C LEU A 503 10.47 16.50 12.06
N GLU A 504 10.22 16.16 10.79
CA GLU A 504 9.30 16.89 9.91
C GLU A 504 7.87 16.37 9.97
N LEU A 505 7.64 15.31 10.75
CA LEU A 505 6.34 14.68 10.90
C LEU A 505 5.68 15.13 12.21
N PRO A 506 4.33 15.22 12.27
CA PRO A 506 3.62 15.53 13.49
C PRO A 506 4.03 14.59 14.64
N SER A 507 4.28 15.17 15.81
CA SER A 507 4.64 14.45 17.03
C SER A 507 3.78 14.90 18.20
N THR A 508 3.72 14.08 19.23
CA THR A 508 3.00 14.37 20.46
C THR A 508 3.90 14.14 21.67
N VAL A 509 3.40 14.40 22.87
CA VAL A 509 4.17 14.25 24.11
C VAL A 509 3.48 13.33 25.10
N VAL A 510 4.26 12.56 25.84
CA VAL A 510 3.79 11.75 26.96
C VAL A 510 3.28 12.68 28.07
N THR A 511 2.02 12.52 28.48
CA THR A 511 1.40 13.35 29.52
C THR A 511 1.45 12.69 30.90
N VAL A 512 1.53 11.35 30.93
CA VAL A 512 1.64 10.54 32.15
C VAL A 512 2.77 9.56 31.97
N GLN A 513 3.62 9.43 32.99
CA GLN A 513 4.75 8.50 32.92
C GLN A 513 4.27 7.06 32.69
N SER A 514 4.83 6.40 31.67
CA SER A 514 4.64 4.96 31.45
C SER A 514 5.85 4.19 31.99
N GLY A 515 5.60 3.08 32.68
CA GLY A 515 6.64 2.29 33.34
C GLY A 515 7.17 2.96 34.62
N THR A 516 7.64 2.14 35.56
CA THR A 516 8.03 2.60 36.90
C THR A 516 9.51 2.41 37.20
N ASP A 517 10.07 1.26 36.84
CA ASP A 517 11.39 0.79 37.30
C ASP A 517 12.24 0.16 36.19
N GLY A 518 11.78 0.18 34.93
CA GLY A 518 12.46 -0.49 33.82
C GLY A 518 12.20 -2.00 33.74
N VAL A 519 11.42 -2.57 34.67
CA VAL A 519 11.14 -4.01 34.79
C VAL A 519 9.64 -4.29 34.63
N ALA A 520 8.79 -3.56 35.35
CA ALA A 520 7.35 -3.69 35.29
C ALA A 520 6.83 -3.32 33.90
N THR A 521 6.00 -4.20 33.33
CA THR A 521 5.49 -4.02 31.98
C THR A 521 4.19 -3.21 31.96
N TYR A 522 4.01 -2.45 30.88
CA TYR A 522 2.79 -1.72 30.56
C TYR A 522 2.45 -1.93 29.09
N THR A 523 1.19 -1.65 28.74
CA THR A 523 0.66 -1.72 27.37
C THR A 523 0.03 -0.41 26.93
N THR A 524 0.02 0.63 27.76
CA THR A 524 -0.61 1.92 27.46
C THR A 524 0.35 3.08 27.63
N ILE A 525 0.22 4.06 26.73
CA ILE A 525 0.95 5.33 26.74
C ILE A 525 -0.09 6.43 26.60
N GLU A 526 -0.15 7.34 27.57
CA GLU A 526 -1.02 8.52 27.49
C GLU A 526 -0.25 9.69 26.88
N VAL A 527 -0.83 10.32 25.87
CA VAL A 527 -0.21 11.41 25.12
C VAL A 527 -1.12 12.63 25.01
N ALA A 528 -0.57 13.80 24.67
CA ALA A 528 -1.34 15.02 24.53
C ALA A 528 -2.35 14.99 23.37
N ASP A 529 -1.98 14.29 22.29
CA ASP A 529 -2.77 14.10 21.08
C ASP A 529 -2.38 12.78 20.42
N ALA A 530 -3.27 11.79 20.45
CA ALA A 530 -3.06 10.51 19.75
C ALA A 530 -3.74 10.46 18.38
N SER A 531 -4.51 11.48 17.99
CA SER A 531 -5.28 11.50 16.73
C SER A 531 -4.40 11.56 15.48
N ILE A 532 -3.15 11.99 15.65
CA ILE A 532 -2.12 12.00 14.60
C ILE A 532 -1.57 10.61 14.26
N PHE A 533 -1.96 9.58 15.03
CA PHE A 533 -1.52 8.20 14.82
C PHE A 533 -2.68 7.29 14.44
N GLY A 534 -2.36 6.31 13.60
CA GLY A 534 -3.24 5.18 13.33
C GLY A 534 -2.83 3.95 14.16
N PRO A 535 -3.74 2.97 14.30
CA PRO A 535 -3.33 1.66 14.76
C PRO A 535 -2.26 1.08 13.81
N GLU A 536 -1.42 0.18 14.33
CA GLU A 536 -0.44 -0.63 13.58
C GLU A 536 0.72 0.19 12.97
N GLN A 537 0.74 1.50 13.24
CA GLN A 537 1.87 2.37 12.98
C GLN A 537 2.98 2.10 14.00
N GLU A 538 4.22 2.07 13.53
CA GLU A 538 5.37 2.10 14.42
C GLU A 538 5.62 3.53 14.90
N ILE A 539 5.84 3.67 16.21
CA ILE A 539 6.19 4.92 16.87
C ILE A 539 7.51 4.77 17.61
N SER A 540 8.25 5.87 17.70
CA SER A 540 9.47 5.97 18.48
C SER A 540 9.33 7.05 19.55
N THR A 541 9.68 6.72 20.79
CA THR A 541 9.63 7.66 21.92
C THR A 541 11.03 8.14 22.26
N TYR A 542 11.18 9.44 22.49
CA TYR A 542 12.45 10.10 22.75
C TYR A 542 12.44 10.83 24.10
N ALA A 543 13.60 10.91 24.74
CA ALA A 543 13.79 11.57 26.01
C ALA A 543 13.88 13.10 25.85
N GLY A 544 13.35 13.80 26.85
CA GLY A 544 13.46 15.26 26.98
C GLY A 544 12.72 16.04 25.89
N PRO A 545 12.67 17.37 26.03
CA PRO A 545 11.98 18.25 25.09
C PRO A 545 12.67 18.32 23.72
N ASP A 546 14.00 18.14 23.67
CA ASP A 546 14.76 18.11 22.41
C ASP A 546 14.40 16.88 21.55
N GLY A 547 13.98 15.79 22.21
CA GLY A 547 13.55 14.56 21.58
C GLY A 547 14.61 13.94 20.64
N LEU A 548 15.87 13.88 21.08
CA LEU A 548 16.98 13.34 20.26
C LEU A 548 17.46 11.96 20.73
N ALA A 549 17.41 11.69 22.04
CA ALA A 549 17.79 10.41 22.61
C ALA A 549 16.59 9.44 22.57
N ARG A 550 16.65 8.41 21.74
CA ARG A 550 15.57 7.43 21.58
C ARG A 550 15.51 6.51 22.80
N LEU A 551 14.35 6.43 23.42
CA LEU A 551 14.04 5.52 24.54
C LEU A 551 13.50 4.19 24.06
N SER A 552 12.55 4.22 23.12
CA SER A 552 11.85 3.02 22.66
C SER A 552 11.36 3.16 21.23
N THR A 553 11.10 2.01 20.60
CA THR A 553 10.37 1.88 19.34
C THR A 553 9.34 0.75 19.51
N THR A 554 8.08 1.02 19.18
CA THR A 554 6.98 0.08 19.38
C THR A 554 5.89 0.26 18.33
N SER A 555 5.02 -0.74 18.18
CA SER A 555 3.85 -0.68 17.29
C SER A 555 2.59 -0.37 18.09
N ILE A 556 1.73 0.46 17.52
CA ILE A 556 0.40 0.74 18.07
C ILE A 556 -0.51 -0.45 17.80
N GLY A 557 -1.22 -0.93 18.82
CA GLY A 557 -2.31 -1.89 18.66
C GLY A 557 -3.65 -1.19 18.43
N SER A 558 -3.95 -0.17 19.23
CA SER A 558 -5.15 0.65 19.09
C SER A 558 -4.95 2.05 19.67
N VAL A 559 -5.84 2.97 19.29
CA VAL A 559 -5.92 4.33 19.84
C VAL A 559 -7.34 4.57 20.34
N SER A 560 -7.46 5.08 21.56
CA SER A 560 -8.74 5.45 22.17
C SER A 560 -8.59 6.79 22.90
N GLY A 561 -9.20 7.84 22.36
CA GLY A 561 -8.93 9.21 22.81
C GLY A 561 -7.44 9.51 22.74
N ASN A 562 -6.86 9.93 23.86
CA ASN A 562 -5.44 10.26 24.01
C ASN A 562 -4.58 9.09 24.54
N MET A 563 -5.15 7.88 24.58
CA MET A 563 -4.46 6.68 25.03
C MET A 563 -4.06 5.81 23.84
N ILE A 564 -2.76 5.53 23.73
CA ILE A 564 -2.18 4.59 22.78
C ILE A 564 -2.01 3.25 23.48
N THR A 565 -2.64 2.20 22.96
CA THR A 565 -2.35 0.82 23.38
C THR A 565 -1.30 0.23 22.45
N ILE A 566 -0.21 -0.32 22.97
CA ILE A 566 0.88 -0.91 22.18
C ILE A 566 0.70 -2.43 22.06
N SER A 567 1.10 -2.98 20.91
CA SER A 567 0.86 -4.39 20.58
C SER A 567 1.73 -5.38 21.35
N ILE A 568 2.83 -4.92 21.94
CA ILE A 568 3.78 -5.74 22.70
C ILE A 568 4.06 -5.02 24.03
N PRO A 569 3.84 -5.66 25.19
CA PRO A 569 4.15 -5.06 26.50
C PRO A 569 5.60 -4.60 26.60
N ARG A 570 5.83 -3.49 27.30
CA ARG A 570 7.16 -2.88 27.46
C ARG A 570 7.44 -2.51 28.91
N SER A 571 8.71 -2.48 29.29
CA SER A 571 9.14 -2.06 30.62
C SER A 571 9.94 -0.75 30.64
N THR A 572 10.39 -0.25 29.49
CA THR A 572 11.14 1.01 29.38
C THR A 572 10.36 2.17 29.97
N VAL A 573 10.95 2.91 30.90
CA VAL A 573 10.34 4.11 31.49
C VAL A 573 10.25 5.22 30.45
N LEU A 574 9.05 5.77 30.26
CA LEU A 574 8.77 6.93 29.40
C LEU A 574 8.33 8.09 30.29
N PRO A 575 9.23 9.02 30.63
CA PRO A 575 8.90 10.17 31.47
C PRO A 575 7.87 11.11 30.84
N VAL A 576 7.16 11.88 31.68
CA VAL A 576 6.32 13.00 31.21
C VAL A 576 7.18 13.99 30.41
N GLY A 577 6.65 14.46 29.28
CA GLY A 577 7.36 15.33 28.34
C GLY A 577 8.24 14.61 27.32
N SER A 578 8.34 13.28 27.37
CA SER A 578 8.95 12.51 26.28
C SER A 578 8.19 12.71 24.97
N ILE A 579 8.94 12.87 23.88
CA ILE A 579 8.35 13.08 22.55
C ILE A 579 8.04 11.73 21.90
N VAL A 580 6.80 11.53 21.48
CA VAL A 580 6.35 10.37 20.71
C VAL A 580 6.23 10.76 19.25
N ARG A 581 6.95 10.06 18.37
CA ARG A 581 6.99 10.34 16.94
C ARG A 581 6.54 9.13 16.11
N PRO A 582 5.99 9.37 14.91
CA PRO A 582 5.94 8.36 13.87
C PRO A 582 7.35 7.81 13.61
N SER A 583 7.48 6.49 13.50
CA SER A 583 8.61 5.94 12.77
C SER A 583 8.35 6.10 11.26
N VAL A 584 9.43 6.08 10.47
CA VAL A 584 9.38 5.95 9.00
C VAL A 584 9.94 4.58 8.59
N THR A 585 9.72 4.13 7.35
CA THR A 585 10.30 2.84 6.94
C THR A 585 11.82 2.87 6.92
N PRO A 586 12.47 1.79 7.38
CA PRO A 586 13.91 1.64 7.24
C PRO A 586 14.37 1.53 5.77
N ASP A 587 13.47 1.16 4.84
CA ASP A 587 13.81 0.88 3.44
C ASP A 587 13.91 2.11 2.54
N GLY A 588 13.53 3.29 3.03
CA GLY A 588 13.64 4.56 2.31
C GLY A 588 12.85 4.59 1.01
N VAL A 589 11.76 3.81 0.90
CA VAL A 589 10.92 3.77 -0.31
C VAL A 589 9.42 3.57 -0.06
N HIS A 590 9.00 2.80 0.95
CA HIS A 590 7.58 2.50 1.17
C HIS A 590 6.99 3.40 2.25
N PRO A 591 5.85 4.07 2.03
CA PRO A 591 5.20 4.82 3.12
C PRO A 591 4.40 3.87 4.04
N TYR A 592 4.32 4.20 5.33
CA TYR A 592 3.27 3.71 6.23
C TYR A 592 2.82 4.81 7.18
N GLY A 593 1.69 4.57 7.87
CA GLY A 593 1.15 5.48 8.89
C GLY A 593 1.01 6.90 8.37
N VAL A 594 1.49 7.87 9.15
CA VAL A 594 1.40 9.31 8.86
C VAL A 594 1.97 9.71 7.49
N VAL A 595 2.94 8.97 6.93
CA VAL A 595 3.52 9.31 5.63
C VAL A 595 2.52 9.04 4.51
N ILE A 596 1.65 8.03 4.67
CA ILE A 596 0.53 7.78 3.75
C ILE A 596 -0.46 8.94 3.80
N ASP A 597 -0.79 9.43 4.99
CA ASP A 597 -1.74 10.53 5.15
C ASP A 597 -1.18 11.86 4.65
N ARG A 598 0.11 12.13 4.91
CA ARG A 598 0.86 13.25 4.31
C ARG A 598 0.81 13.17 2.79
N SER A 599 1.10 12.00 2.21
CA SER A 599 1.15 11.84 0.76
C SER A 599 -0.24 11.99 0.12
N ALA A 600 -1.26 11.35 0.69
CA ALA A 600 -2.63 11.46 0.20
C ALA A 600 -3.23 12.86 0.39
N GLY A 601 -2.83 13.58 1.45
CA GLY A 601 -3.29 14.94 1.74
C GLY A 601 -2.52 16.05 1.04
N GLY A 602 -1.25 15.82 0.75
CA GLY A 602 -0.37 16.80 0.13
C GLY A 602 -0.55 16.95 -1.38
N ILE A 603 -1.17 15.97 -2.05
CA ILE A 603 -1.46 16.07 -3.49
C ILE A 603 -2.78 16.84 -3.67
N PRO A 604 -2.78 18.01 -4.35
CA PRO A 604 -3.98 18.81 -4.52
C PRO A 604 -5.11 18.03 -5.21
N GLN A 605 -6.33 18.11 -4.66
CA GLN A 605 -7.49 17.44 -5.27
C GLN A 605 -7.84 18.02 -6.66
N SER A 606 -7.41 19.23 -6.97
CA SER A 606 -7.54 19.83 -8.32
C SER A 606 -6.80 19.04 -9.39
N GLU A 607 -5.73 18.30 -9.04
CA GLU A 607 -4.98 17.47 -9.99
C GLU A 607 -5.84 16.36 -10.62
N LYS A 608 -6.93 15.96 -9.96
CA LYS A 608 -7.87 14.96 -10.47
C LYS A 608 -8.51 15.34 -11.80
N VAL A 609 -8.60 16.63 -12.16
CA VAL A 609 -9.13 17.07 -13.45
C VAL A 609 -8.31 16.54 -14.63
N LYS A 610 -7.04 16.16 -14.41
CA LYS A 610 -6.19 15.54 -15.43
C LYS A 610 -6.69 14.17 -15.85
N PHE A 611 -7.51 13.51 -15.05
CA PHE A 611 -8.15 12.25 -15.40
C PHE A 611 -9.37 12.38 -16.30
N ASN A 612 -9.87 13.60 -16.55
CA ASN A 612 -10.95 13.80 -17.50
C ASN A 612 -10.54 13.26 -18.88
N PRO A 613 -11.40 12.41 -19.49
CA PRO A 613 -11.09 11.71 -20.74
C PRO A 613 -10.88 12.65 -21.93
#